data_AF-A0A7X6WFK4-F1
#
_entry.id   AF-A0A7X6WFK4-F1
#
_cell.length_a   1.000
_cell.length_b   1.000
_cell.length_c   1.000
_cell.angle_alpha   90.00
_cell.angle_beta   90.00
_cell.angle_gamma   90.00
#
_symmetry.space_group_name_H-M   'P 1'
#
loop_
_entity.id
_entity.type
_entity.pdbx_description
1 polymer ?
#
loop_
_entity_poly.entity_id
_entity_poly.type
_entity_poly.pdbx_seq_one_letter_code
_entity_poly.pdbx_strand_id
1 'polypeptide(L)'
;MSYPIYDKTLEGFVHEFYKTNLICYDYLDVIEKSGASNIDEMNDLIRDADLKLLGAILTYYIRQERFEDGLWEEAVKNGAFLSILNRYCEIK
;
A
#
# COMPACT_ATOMS: atom_id res chain seq x y z
N MET A 1 -23.69 6.97 -7.76
CA MET A 1 -22.45 6.69 -7.03
C MET A 1 -21.44 7.73 -7.45
N SER A 2 -20.83 8.45 -6.51
CA SER A 2 -19.75 9.39 -6.78
C SER A 2 -18.46 8.65 -6.47
N TYR A 3 -17.60 8.48 -7.46
CA TYR A 3 -16.26 7.95 -7.23
C TYR A 3 -15.36 9.05 -6.67
N PRO A 4 -14.41 8.72 -5.78
CA PRO A 4 -13.41 9.68 -5.36
C PRO A 4 -12.61 10.19 -6.57
N ILE A 5 -12.45 11.52 -6.66
CA ILE A 5 -11.61 12.16 -7.68
C ILE A 5 -10.25 12.41 -7.02
N TYR A 6 -9.24 11.65 -7.43
CA TYR A 6 -7.89 11.78 -6.90
C TYR A 6 -7.07 12.82 -7.66
N ASP A 7 -6.04 13.35 -7.00
CA ASP A 7 -5.08 14.21 -7.68
C ASP A 7 -4.30 13.42 -8.74
N LYS A 8 -3.98 14.08 -9.87
CA LYS A 8 -3.28 13.45 -11.00
C LYS A 8 -1.92 12.88 -10.60
N THR A 9 -1.27 13.45 -9.59
CA THR A 9 0.02 12.95 -9.07
C THR A 9 -0.17 11.60 -8.41
N LEU A 10 -1.24 11.43 -7.63
CA LEU A 10 -1.55 10.17 -6.96
C LEU A 10 -1.97 9.09 -7.97
N GLU A 11 -2.78 9.45 -8.96
CA GLU A 11 -3.11 8.55 -10.07
C GLU A 11 -1.84 8.14 -10.85
N GLY A 12 -0.95 9.09 -11.10
CA GLY A 12 0.33 8.86 -11.75
C GLY A 12 1.21 7.89 -10.95
N PHE A 13 1.31 8.08 -9.63
CA PHE A 13 2.01 7.16 -8.72
C PHE A 13 1.46 5.74 -8.81
N VAL A 14 0.14 5.58 -8.74
CA VAL A 14 -0.52 4.28 -8.84
C VAL A 14 -0.26 3.65 -10.21
N HIS A 15 -0.32 4.44 -11.29
CA HIS A 15 -0.06 3.95 -12.64
C HIS A 15 1.39 3.48 -12.81
N GLU A 16 2.36 4.21 -12.24
CA GLU A 16 3.76 3.80 -12.25
C GLU A 16 3.98 2.51 -11.46
N PHE A 17 3.32 2.33 -10.32
CA PHE A 17 3.37 1.07 -9.57
C PHE A 17 3.00 -0.14 -10.44
N TYR A 18 1.97 -0.05 -11.27
CA TYR A 18 1.57 -1.14 -12.18
C TYR A 18 2.60 -1.46 -13.27
N LYS A 19 3.57 -0.58 -13.52
CA LYS A 19 4.69 -0.84 -14.44
C LYS A 19 5.87 -1.52 -13.76
N THR A 20 5.84 -1.64 -12.43
CA THR A 20 6.91 -2.28 -11.65
C THR A 20 6.65 -3.76 -11.43
N ASN A 21 7.69 -4.48 -10.98
CA ASN A 21 7.56 -5.88 -10.52
C ASN A 21 7.26 -5.97 -9.00
N LEU A 22 6.73 -4.91 -8.39
CA LEU A 22 6.44 -4.86 -6.95
C LEU A 22 5.07 -5.46 -6.58
N ILE A 23 4.27 -5.86 -7.56
CA ILE A 23 2.97 -6.48 -7.32
C ILE A 23 3.16 -7.83 -6.63
N CYS A 24 2.60 -7.96 -5.42
CA CYS A 24 2.49 -9.22 -4.71
C CYS A 24 1.11 -9.82 -4.95
N TYR A 25 1.05 -10.97 -5.62
CA TYR A 25 -0.24 -11.61 -5.95
C TYR A 25 -0.87 -12.30 -4.73
N ASP A 26 -0.04 -12.79 -3.81
CA ASP A 26 -0.39 -13.43 -2.53
C ASP A 26 -0.47 -12.41 -1.37
N TYR A 27 -0.73 -11.12 -1.66
CA TYR A 27 -0.65 -10.05 -0.67
C TYR A 27 -1.56 -10.26 0.55
N LEU A 28 -2.77 -10.79 0.36
CA LEU A 28 -3.69 -11.09 1.47
C LEU A 28 -3.11 -12.14 2.42
N ASP A 29 -2.58 -13.25 1.89
CA ASP A 29 -1.96 -14.30 2.70
C ASP A 29 -0.70 -13.80 3.42
N VAL A 30 0.06 -12.92 2.78
CA VAL A 30 1.29 -12.34 3.37
C VAL A 30 0.94 -11.41 4.53
N ILE A 31 -0.09 -10.57 4.36
CA ILE A 31 -0.56 -9.66 5.40
C ILE A 31 -1.18 -10.45 6.55
N GLU A 32 -2.03 -11.43 6.27
CA GLU A 32 -2.66 -12.27 7.31
C GLU A 32 -1.60 -13.00 8.16
N LYS A 33 -0.56 -13.55 7.52
CA LYS A 33 0.57 -14.18 8.23
C LYS A 33 1.41 -13.22 9.06
N SER A 34 1.42 -11.93 8.70
CA SER A 34 2.12 -10.90 9.47
C SER A 34 1.35 -10.45 10.72
N GLY A 35 0.08 -10.83 10.85
CA GLY A 35 -0.75 -10.54 12.01
C GLY A 35 -1.48 -9.20 11.98
N ALA A 36 -1.41 -8.44 10.87
CA ALA A 36 -2.16 -7.20 10.72
C ALA A 36 -3.66 -7.48 10.56
N SER A 37 -4.46 -6.94 11.46
CA SER A 37 -5.93 -7.02 11.40
C SER A 37 -6.57 -5.68 11.04
N ASN A 38 -5.86 -4.56 11.20
CA ASN A 38 -6.34 -3.21 10.91
C ASN A 38 -5.26 -2.32 10.27
N ILE A 39 -5.68 -1.14 9.78
CA ILE A 39 -4.81 -0.18 9.08
C ILE A 39 -3.76 0.45 10.00
N ASP A 40 -4.08 0.68 11.27
CA ASP A 40 -3.11 1.21 12.25
C ASP A 40 -1.96 0.23 12.47
N GLU A 41 -2.26 -1.06 12.61
CA GLU A 41 -1.27 -2.14 12.71
C GLU A 41 -0.45 -2.28 11.42
N MET A 42 -1.03 -2.01 10.25
CA MET A 42 -0.26 -1.99 8.99
C MET A 42 0.86 -0.95 9.02
N ASN A 43 0.64 0.22 9.62
CA ASN A 43 1.68 1.25 9.71
C ASN A 43 2.84 0.83 10.60
N ASP A 44 2.55 0.16 11.71
CA ASP A 44 3.59 -0.40 12.58
C ASP A 44 4.38 -1.51 11.88
N LEU A 45 3.71 -2.34 11.07
CA LEU A 45 4.36 -3.39 10.29
C LEU A 45 5.32 -2.85 9.24
N ILE A 46 5.02 -1.71 8.62
CA ILE A 46 5.90 -1.12 7.58
C ILE A 46 7.32 -0.90 8.11
N ARG A 47 7.47 -0.50 9.38
CA ARG A 47 8.78 -0.21 9.98
C ARG A 47 9.72 -1.42 9.97
N ASP A 48 9.17 -2.59 10.27
CA ASP A 48 9.93 -3.83 10.44
C ASP A 48 9.78 -4.78 9.23
N ALA A 49 8.97 -4.40 8.24
CA ALA A 49 8.68 -5.20 7.06
C ALA A 49 9.91 -5.46 6.19
N ASP A 50 9.97 -6.67 5.64
CA ASP A 50 10.87 -7.06 4.56
C ASP A 50 10.29 -6.64 3.18
N LEU A 51 11.07 -6.83 2.12
CA LEU A 51 10.64 -6.47 0.76
C LEU A 51 9.34 -7.17 0.32
N LYS A 52 9.08 -8.40 0.81
CA LYS A 52 7.89 -9.15 0.43
C LYS A 52 6.66 -8.56 1.12
N LEU A 53 6.74 -8.29 2.42
CA LEU A 53 5.67 -7.69 3.20
C LEU A 53 5.40 -6.25 2.74
N LEU A 54 6.42 -5.45 2.42
CA LEU A 54 6.24 -4.12 1.82
C LEU A 54 5.53 -4.17 0.47
N GLY A 55 5.89 -5.14 -0.38
CA GLY A 55 5.22 -5.38 -1.65
C GLY A 55 3.75 -5.74 -1.45
N ALA A 56 3.47 -6.58 -0.46
CA ALA A 56 2.11 -6.97 -0.09
C ALA A 56 1.28 -5.78 0.42
N ILE A 57 1.79 -5.00 1.37
CA ILE A 57 1.10 -3.82 1.93
C ILE A 57 0.86 -2.77 0.84
N LEU A 58 1.86 -2.49 -0.01
CA LEU A 58 1.69 -1.54 -1.12
C LEU A 58 0.65 -2.04 -2.13
N THR A 59 0.68 -3.34 -2.44
CA THR A 59 -0.30 -3.96 -3.34
C THR A 59 -1.71 -3.89 -2.76
N TYR A 60 -1.85 -4.07 -1.43
CA TYR A 60 -3.11 -3.95 -0.72
C TYR A 60 -3.70 -2.56 -0.91
N TYR A 61 -3.00 -1.48 -0.52
CA TYR A 61 -3.50 -0.12 -0.68
C TYR A 61 -3.90 0.20 -2.14
N ILE A 62 -3.08 -0.22 -3.11
CA ILE A 62 -3.31 0.12 -4.52
C ILE A 62 -4.47 -0.67 -5.15
N ARG A 63 -4.62 -1.95 -4.81
CA ARG A 63 -5.64 -2.83 -5.44
C ARG A 63 -6.94 -2.88 -4.65
N GLN A 64 -6.90 -2.71 -3.34
CA GLN A 64 -8.06 -2.80 -2.47
C GLN A 64 -9.04 -1.65 -2.68
N GLU A 65 -8.56 -0.49 -3.15
CA GLU A 65 -9.39 0.65 -3.60
C GLU A 65 -10.47 0.26 -4.63
N ARG A 66 -10.26 -0.83 -5.38
CA ARG A 66 -11.25 -1.34 -6.35
C ARG A 66 -12.48 -1.95 -5.68
N PHE A 67 -12.38 -2.26 -4.39
CA PHE A 67 -13.40 -2.93 -3.59
C PHE A 67 -13.93 -2.04 -2.47
N GLU A 68 -13.13 -1.08 -2.02
CA GLU A 68 -13.45 -0.15 -0.94
C GLU A 68 -12.89 1.24 -1.29
N ASP A 69 -13.78 2.16 -1.64
CA ASP A 69 -13.41 3.54 -1.98
C ASP A 69 -12.84 4.26 -0.75
N GLY A 70 -11.75 5.01 -0.93
CA GLY A 70 -11.17 5.87 0.11
C GLY A 70 -9.87 5.38 0.74
N LEU A 71 -9.42 4.16 0.44
CA LEU A 71 -8.14 3.61 0.92
C LEU A 71 -6.94 4.44 0.49
N TRP A 72 -6.93 4.99 -0.73
CA TRP A 72 -5.88 5.89 -1.19
C TRP A 72 -5.90 7.22 -0.44
N GLU A 73 -7.09 7.73 -0.09
CA GLU A 73 -7.20 8.94 0.71
C GLU A 73 -6.63 8.69 2.11
N GLU A 74 -7.00 7.58 2.74
CA GLU A 74 -6.52 7.18 4.05
C GLU A 74 -5.00 6.98 4.06
N ALA A 75 -4.46 6.26 3.07
CA ALA A 75 -3.03 6.02 2.89
C ALA A 75 -2.21 7.31 2.70
N VAL A 76 -2.81 8.33 2.07
CA VAL A 76 -2.19 9.66 1.95
C VAL A 76 -2.28 10.42 3.27
N LYS A 77 -3.43 10.41 3.94
CA LYS A 77 -3.65 11.12 5.20
C LYS A 77 -2.78 10.58 6.34
N ASN A 78 -2.62 9.26 6.44
CA ASN A 78 -1.82 8.62 7.49
C ASN A 78 -0.33 8.47 7.11
N GLY A 79 0.05 8.82 5.87
CA GLY A 79 1.43 8.76 5.40
C GLY A 79 1.94 7.36 5.03
N ALA A 80 1.05 6.35 4.92
CA ALA A 80 1.44 4.97 4.63
C ALA A 80 2.28 4.85 3.33
N PHE A 81 1.89 5.52 2.25
CA PHE A 81 2.67 5.48 0.99
C PHE A 81 4.10 5.99 1.19
N LEU A 82 4.28 7.08 1.95
CA LEU A 82 5.60 7.63 2.23
C LEU A 82 6.42 6.68 3.11
N SER A 83 5.82 6.10 4.15
CA SER A 83 6.48 5.13 5.04
C SER A 83 6.95 3.90 4.27
N ILE A 84 6.12 3.36 3.37
CA ILE A 84 6.48 2.23 2.50
C ILE A 84 7.68 2.59 1.62
N LEU A 85 7.64 3.73 0.95
CA LEU A 85 8.71 4.17 0.05
C LEU A 85 10.03 4.42 0.79
N ASN A 86 9.97 5.05 1.96
CA ASN A 86 11.15 5.25 2.80
C ASN A 86 11.76 3.91 3.22
N ARG A 87 10.92 2.96 3.64
CA ARG A 87 11.39 1.63 4.00
C ARG A 87 12.05 0.90 2.83
N TYR A 88 11.49 1.02 1.62
CA TYR A 88 12.14 0.49 0.42
C TYR A 88 13.53 1.08 0.19
N CYS A 89 13.75 2.36 0.49
CA CYS A 89 15.05 3.01 0.39
C CYS A 89 16.04 2.57 1.48
N GLU A 90 15.56 2.23 2.68
CA GLU A 90 16.41 1.76 3.80
C GLU A 90 16.94 0.33 3.61
N ILE A 91 16.14 -0.55 2.99
CA ILE A 91 16.52 -1.95 2.77
C ILE A 91 17.44 -2.10 1.53
N LYS A 92 17.54 -1.06 0.70
CA LYS A 92 18.26 -1.08 -0.58
C LYS A 92 19.77 -0.88 -0.43
#